data_AF-A0A7S1XLP4-F1
#
_entry.id   AF-A0A7S1XLP4-F1
#
_cell.length_a   1.000
_cell.length_b   1.000
_cell.length_c   1.000
_cell.angle_alpha   90.00
_cell.angle_beta   90.00
_cell.angle_gamma   90.00
#
_symmetry.space_group_name_H-M   'P 1'
#
loop_
_entity.id
_entity.type
_entity.pdbx_description
1 polymer ?
#
loop_
_entity_poly.entity_id
_entity_poly.type
_entity_poly.pdbx_seq_one_letter_code
_entity_poly.pdbx_strand_id
1 'polypeptide(L)'
;MAQFYNPSGPGGPQQSQAPRSGGYGGGGTPMGGGNAPAWGGGFDPGMVNMGANAAGQFFNGQMQNVSPAAATFYRSLKYYFSVNNSYVLRKLGILIMPWNKKRWARETSDDGDVNKKFARPLHDENAPDLYIPLMALVTFVLVTGFVKGTGGEFSPDVLQNVLTSCAVTDVLLMLIMYGGLFFTQLSVPTLDLYAYTGYKYFALCVVTLVSLILGSLGYYVALLYMAAALGYFSLKTFAQVWPRSRQKLNSTPGLSPNP
;
A
#
# COMPACT_ATOMS: atom_id res chain seq x y z
N MET A 1 32.46 -49.72 36.62
CA MET A 1 32.84 -51.14 36.45
C MET A 1 31.96 -51.67 35.32
N ALA A 2 32.44 -51.66 34.05
CA ALA A 2 33.08 -52.79 33.34
C ALA A 2 32.13 -54.00 33.26
N GLN A 3 31.76 -54.62 32.12
CA GLN A 3 32.46 -54.94 30.86
C GLN A 3 31.41 -55.15 29.74
N PHE A 4 31.55 -54.57 28.55
CA PHE A 4 31.98 -55.22 27.29
C PHE A 4 31.56 -56.69 27.07
N TYR A 5 30.70 -56.92 26.06
CA TYR A 5 30.92 -57.99 25.07
C TYR A 5 30.20 -57.68 23.75
N ASN A 6 30.97 -57.66 22.66
CA ASN A 6 30.55 -57.66 21.26
C ASN A 6 31.36 -58.77 20.58
N PRO A 7 30.77 -59.53 19.64
CA PRO A 7 31.57 -59.97 18.52
C PRO A 7 30.87 -59.83 17.14
N SER A 8 31.63 -59.23 16.21
CA SER A 8 31.82 -59.58 14.78
C SER A 8 30.63 -59.62 13.80
N GLY A 9 30.73 -58.79 12.73
CA GLY A 9 29.92 -58.84 11.49
C GLY A 9 30.23 -60.05 10.58
N PRO A 10 29.86 -60.10 9.27
CA PRO A 10 29.92 -58.98 8.30
C PRO A 10 28.78 -58.90 7.24
N GLY A 11 28.76 -57.81 6.45
CA GLY A 11 28.27 -57.82 5.05
C GLY A 11 26.99 -57.03 4.73
N GLY A 12 27.11 -55.94 3.96
CA GLY A 12 26.04 -55.41 3.09
C GLY A 12 25.89 -56.28 1.81
N PRO A 13 25.09 -55.91 0.78
CA PRO A 13 24.61 -54.56 0.44
C PRO A 13 23.13 -54.43 -0.04
N GLN A 14 22.74 -53.17 -0.27
CA GLN A 14 21.84 -52.63 -1.32
C GLN A 14 20.29 -52.70 -1.24
N GLN A 15 19.75 -51.47 -1.25
CA GLN A 15 18.45 -50.93 -1.68
C GLN A 15 17.55 -51.77 -2.60
N SER A 16 16.24 -51.68 -2.36
CA SER A 16 15.23 -51.65 -3.44
C SER A 16 13.94 -50.92 -3.01
N GLN A 17 13.52 -49.97 -3.85
CA GLN A 17 12.23 -49.27 -3.84
C GLN A 17 11.16 -50.10 -4.57
N ALA A 18 9.89 -49.95 -4.15
CA ALA A 18 8.68 -50.25 -4.91
C ALA A 18 7.47 -49.57 -4.24
N PRO A 19 6.27 -49.48 -4.86
CA PRO A 19 5.83 -49.74 -6.24
C PRO A 19 5.08 -48.49 -6.84
N ARG A 20 4.43 -48.41 -8.00
CA ARG A 20 3.85 -49.34 -8.97
C ARG A 20 3.51 -48.57 -10.26
N SER A 21 3.66 -49.22 -11.41
CA SER A 21 3.30 -48.75 -12.75
C SER A 21 1.99 -49.35 -13.26
N GLY A 22 1.40 -48.70 -14.26
CA GLY A 22 0.43 -49.22 -15.23
C GLY A 22 -0.02 -48.08 -16.14
N GLY A 23 -0.05 -48.14 -17.46
CA GLY A 23 0.25 -49.16 -18.47
C GLY A 23 -0.19 -48.62 -19.85
N TYR A 24 0.32 -49.23 -20.94
CA TYR A 24 -0.06 -49.06 -22.37
C TYR A 24 0.26 -47.70 -23.02
N GLY A 25 0.94 -47.57 -24.16
CA GLY A 25 1.21 -48.48 -25.27
C GLY A 25 0.61 -47.89 -26.56
N GLY A 26 1.42 -47.60 -27.57
CA GLY A 26 0.94 -47.34 -28.93
C GLY A 26 1.61 -46.17 -29.66
N GLY A 27 2.56 -46.49 -30.53
CA GLY A 27 3.09 -45.56 -31.53
C GLY A 27 2.14 -45.37 -32.72
N GLY A 28 2.38 -44.32 -33.50
CA GLY A 28 1.72 -44.10 -34.79
C GLY A 28 1.64 -42.63 -35.15
N THR A 29 2.61 -42.14 -35.91
CA THR A 29 2.44 -40.95 -36.75
C THR A 29 1.39 -41.22 -37.83
N PRO A 30 0.58 -40.23 -38.19
CA PRO A 30 0.06 -40.12 -39.54
C PRO A 30 0.51 -38.81 -40.19
N MET A 31 0.99 -38.96 -41.42
CA MET A 31 1.42 -37.94 -42.35
C MET A 31 0.20 -37.41 -43.12
N GLY A 32 0.13 -36.08 -43.33
CA GLY A 32 -0.50 -35.46 -44.51
C GLY A 32 -2.02 -35.24 -44.50
N GLY A 33 -2.42 -33.99 -44.69
CA GLY A 33 -3.80 -33.63 -45.05
C GLY A 33 -4.04 -32.12 -44.90
N GLY A 34 -3.88 -31.38 -46.00
CA GLY A 34 -4.21 -29.94 -46.03
C GLY A 34 -5.71 -29.70 -45.79
N ASN A 35 -6.04 -28.63 -45.08
CA ASN A 35 -7.38 -28.04 -45.14
C ASN A 35 -7.33 -26.53 -44.90
N ALA A 36 -8.17 -25.82 -45.65
CA ALA A 36 -8.21 -24.38 -45.88
C ALA A 36 -8.38 -23.48 -44.62
N PRO A 37 -8.00 -22.19 -44.68
CA PRO A 37 -8.33 -21.25 -43.61
C PRO A 37 -9.83 -20.94 -43.66
N ALA A 38 -10.59 -21.57 -42.77
CA ALA A 38 -12.00 -21.23 -42.56
C ALA A 38 -12.08 -19.90 -41.80
N TRP A 39 -12.19 -18.80 -42.54
CA TRP A 39 -12.58 -17.49 -42.02
C TRP A 39 -14.09 -17.51 -41.75
N GLY A 40 -14.48 -18.17 -40.66
CA GLY A 40 -15.87 -18.30 -40.20
C GLY A 40 -15.97 -17.84 -38.75
N GLY A 41 -16.65 -16.71 -38.53
CA GLY A 41 -16.82 -16.09 -37.21
C GLY A 41 -17.63 -16.94 -36.25
N GLY A 42 -16.95 -17.78 -35.48
CA GLY A 42 -17.49 -18.44 -34.29
C GLY A 42 -16.64 -18.08 -33.08
N PHE A 43 -17.26 -17.57 -32.02
CA PHE A 43 -16.62 -17.44 -30.71
C PHE A 43 -16.40 -18.86 -30.15
N ASP A 44 -15.23 -19.42 -30.42
CA ASP A 44 -14.86 -20.75 -29.95
C ASP A 44 -14.36 -20.70 -28.49
N PRO A 45 -15.01 -21.38 -27.53
CA PRO A 45 -14.58 -21.40 -26.12
C PRO A 45 -13.16 -21.96 -25.94
N GLY A 46 -12.69 -22.79 -26.88
CA GLY A 46 -11.31 -23.28 -26.92
C GLY A 46 -10.27 -22.18 -27.16
N MET A 47 -10.60 -21.17 -27.98
CA MET A 47 -9.73 -20.00 -28.19
C MET A 47 -9.75 -19.05 -27.00
N VAL A 48 -10.86 -18.97 -26.24
CA VAL A 48 -10.91 -18.23 -24.98
C VAL A 48 -10.02 -18.88 -23.93
N ASN A 49 -10.05 -20.21 -23.83
CA ASN A 49 -9.23 -20.94 -22.88
C ASN A 49 -7.74 -20.93 -23.28
N MET A 50 -7.43 -21.02 -24.58
CA MET A 50 -6.08 -20.83 -25.11
C MET A 50 -5.60 -19.38 -24.96
N GLY A 51 -6.47 -18.40 -25.18
CA GLY A 51 -6.21 -16.97 -24.95
C GLY A 51 -5.99 -16.65 -23.48
N ALA A 52 -6.73 -17.28 -22.56
CA ALA A 52 -6.54 -17.14 -21.12
C ALA A 52 -5.21 -17.79 -20.66
N ASN A 53 -4.85 -18.96 -21.19
CA ASN A 53 -3.56 -19.60 -20.91
C ASN A 53 -2.39 -18.82 -21.52
N ALA A 54 -2.53 -18.30 -22.75
CA ALA A 54 -1.54 -17.45 -23.40
C ALA A 54 -1.40 -16.11 -22.68
N ALA A 55 -2.49 -15.50 -22.24
CA ALA A 55 -2.47 -14.30 -21.40
C ALA A 55 -1.83 -14.58 -20.04
N GLY A 56 -2.12 -15.73 -19.41
CA GLY A 56 -1.49 -16.16 -18.16
C GLY A 56 0.01 -16.40 -18.29
N GLN A 57 0.47 -16.94 -19.43
CA GLN A 57 1.89 -17.12 -19.76
C GLN A 57 2.57 -15.81 -20.15
N PHE A 58 1.88 -14.90 -20.85
CA PHE A 58 2.38 -13.56 -21.17
C PHE A 58 2.54 -12.71 -19.90
N PHE A 59 1.56 -12.75 -19.00
CA PHE A 59 1.62 -12.04 -17.72
C PHE A 59 2.70 -12.64 -16.79
N ASN A 60 2.84 -13.97 -16.77
CA ASN A 60 3.94 -14.62 -16.06
C ASN A 60 5.31 -14.32 -16.69
N GLY A 61 5.42 -14.31 -18.01
CA GLY A 61 6.66 -13.99 -18.73
C GLY A 61 7.07 -12.52 -18.59
N GLN A 62 6.10 -11.61 -18.53
CA GLN A 62 6.34 -10.20 -18.24
C GLN A 62 6.75 -9.99 -16.78
N MET A 63 6.11 -10.69 -15.81
CA MET A 63 6.49 -10.65 -14.40
C MET A 63 7.83 -11.33 -14.09
N GLN A 64 8.27 -12.32 -14.87
CA GLN A 64 9.58 -12.96 -14.71
C GLN A 64 10.75 -11.99 -15.00
N ASN A 65 10.51 -10.94 -15.81
CA ASN A 65 11.47 -9.87 -16.09
C ASN A 65 11.36 -8.68 -15.13
N VAL A 66 10.40 -8.70 -14.20
CA VAL A 66 10.26 -7.67 -13.17
C VAL A 66 11.26 -8.00 -12.08
N SER A 67 12.21 -7.08 -11.85
CA SER A 67 13.22 -7.26 -10.81
C SER A 67 12.56 -7.59 -9.46
N PRO A 68 13.19 -8.40 -8.60
CA PRO A 68 12.64 -8.71 -7.27
C PRO A 68 12.35 -7.44 -6.45
N ALA A 69 13.06 -6.34 -6.72
CA ALA A 69 12.78 -5.01 -6.16
C ALA A 69 11.44 -4.44 -6.62
N ALA A 70 11.13 -4.50 -7.91
CA ALA A 70 9.86 -4.01 -8.46
C ALA A 70 8.66 -4.88 -8.04
N ALA A 71 8.84 -6.20 -7.92
CA ALA A 71 7.81 -7.09 -7.38
C ALA A 71 7.52 -6.78 -5.89
N THR A 72 8.55 -6.46 -5.10
CA THR A 72 8.41 -6.05 -3.70
C THR A 72 7.72 -4.69 -3.59
N PHE A 73 8.07 -3.73 -4.44
CA PHE A 73 7.43 -2.43 -4.50
C PHE A 73 5.93 -2.53 -4.84
N TYR A 74 5.57 -3.36 -5.82
CA TYR A 74 4.17 -3.62 -6.18
C TYR A 74 3.36 -4.23 -5.01
N ARG A 75 3.93 -5.19 -4.28
CA ARG A 75 3.28 -5.76 -3.08
C ARG A 75 3.08 -4.72 -1.98
N SER A 76 4.07 -3.85 -1.76
CA SER A 76 3.96 -2.73 -0.85
C SER A 76 2.86 -1.76 -1.29
N LEU A 77 2.82 -1.36 -2.56
CA LEU A 77 1.74 -0.52 -3.09
C LEU A 77 0.36 -1.17 -2.88
N LYS A 78 0.20 -2.46 -3.21
CA LYS A 78 -1.07 -3.17 -3.02
C LYS A 78 -1.56 -3.12 -1.57
N TYR A 79 -0.65 -3.09 -0.58
CA TYR A 79 -1.00 -2.90 0.82
C TYR A 79 -1.64 -1.52 1.09
N TYR A 80 -1.05 -0.43 0.59
CA TYR A 80 -1.54 0.95 0.81
C TYR A 80 -2.78 1.31 -0.01
N PHE A 81 -3.08 0.56 -1.06
CA PHE A 81 -4.27 0.72 -1.91
C PHE A 81 -5.41 -0.26 -1.55
N SER A 82 -5.24 -1.09 -0.53
CA SER A 82 -6.28 -2.03 -0.07
C SER A 82 -7.36 -1.30 0.75
N VAL A 83 -8.20 -0.52 0.07
CA VAL A 83 -9.15 0.42 0.66
C VAL A 83 -10.59 0.13 0.19
N ASN A 84 -11.58 0.31 1.09
CA ASN A 84 -13.01 0.22 0.78
C ASN A 84 -13.70 1.59 0.81
N ASN A 85 -14.82 1.76 0.11
CA ASN A 85 -15.60 3.02 0.10
C ASN A 85 -16.00 3.49 1.52
N SER A 86 -16.45 2.57 2.38
CA SER A 86 -16.79 2.88 3.77
C SER A 86 -15.58 3.30 4.61
N TYR A 87 -14.37 2.84 4.26
CA TYR A 87 -13.14 3.34 4.88
C TYR A 87 -12.88 4.78 4.45
N VAL A 88 -12.97 5.07 3.14
CA VAL A 88 -12.71 6.40 2.59
C VAL A 88 -13.61 7.43 3.28
N LEU A 89 -14.92 7.19 3.33
CA LEU A 89 -15.87 8.11 3.97
C LEU A 89 -15.51 8.40 5.43
N ARG A 90 -15.17 7.36 6.21
CA ARG A 90 -14.74 7.52 7.61
C ARG A 90 -13.45 8.32 7.72
N LYS A 91 -12.47 8.04 6.87
CA LYS A 91 -11.18 8.74 6.84
C LYS A 91 -11.36 10.21 6.46
N LEU A 92 -12.18 10.51 5.44
CA LEU A 92 -12.50 11.88 5.05
C LEU A 92 -13.18 12.64 6.20
N GLY A 93 -14.11 12.00 6.91
CA GLY A 93 -14.71 12.56 8.12
C GLY A 93 -13.69 12.91 9.19
N ILE A 94 -12.70 12.04 9.41
CA ILE A 94 -11.57 12.30 10.33
C ILE A 94 -10.69 13.46 9.84
N LEU A 95 -10.44 13.57 8.53
CA LEU A 95 -9.62 14.66 7.97
C LEU A 95 -10.30 16.03 8.09
N ILE A 96 -11.64 16.09 7.95
CA ILE A 96 -12.41 17.32 8.15
C ILE A 96 -12.51 17.66 9.64
N MET A 97 -12.84 16.67 10.48
CA MET A 97 -13.10 16.87 11.90
C MET A 97 -12.29 15.91 12.78
N PRO A 98 -10.97 16.12 12.90
CA PRO A 98 -10.11 15.20 13.60
C PRO A 98 -10.36 15.20 15.12
N TRP A 99 -10.89 16.29 15.69
CA TRP A 99 -11.18 16.39 17.13
C TRP A 99 -12.16 15.34 17.65
N ASN A 100 -13.03 14.80 16.79
CA ASN A 100 -14.04 13.82 17.20
C ASN A 100 -13.47 12.41 17.35
N LYS A 101 -12.23 12.17 16.88
CA LYS A 101 -11.58 10.87 16.99
C LYS A 101 -11.01 10.68 18.39
N LYS A 102 -11.52 9.67 19.10
CA LYS A 102 -11.08 9.31 20.46
C LYS A 102 -9.90 8.33 20.46
N ARG A 103 -9.83 7.43 19.48
CA ARG A 103 -8.80 6.36 19.39
C ARG A 103 -7.82 6.65 18.27
N TRP A 104 -6.63 7.09 18.65
CA TRP A 104 -5.50 7.36 17.76
C TRP A 104 -4.39 6.31 17.89
N ALA A 105 -4.62 5.18 18.55
CA ALA A 105 -3.62 4.11 18.58
C ALA A 105 -3.81 3.25 17.32
N ARG A 106 -2.71 2.84 16.68
CA ARG A 106 -2.78 1.82 15.61
C ARG A 106 -3.15 0.48 16.22
N GLU A 107 -4.01 -0.25 15.53
CA GLU A 107 -4.37 -1.60 15.94
C GLU A 107 -3.33 -2.58 15.37
N THR A 108 -2.83 -3.47 16.21
CA THR A 108 -1.93 -4.55 15.79
C THR A 108 -2.78 -5.69 15.26
N SER A 109 -2.39 -6.25 14.11
CA SER A 109 -3.06 -7.42 13.56
C SER A 109 -2.94 -8.58 14.56
N ASP A 110 -4.06 -9.22 14.89
CA ASP A 110 -4.13 -10.41 15.75
C ASP A 110 -3.96 -11.72 14.95
N ASP A 111 -3.44 -11.61 13.71
CA ASP A 111 -2.96 -12.78 12.97
C ASP A 111 -1.67 -13.25 13.65
N GLY A 112 -1.65 -14.50 14.12
CA GLY A 112 -0.57 -15.14 14.89
C GLY A 112 0.80 -15.27 14.21
N ASP A 113 1.20 -14.28 13.40
CA ASP A 113 2.53 -14.10 12.83
C ASP A 113 3.45 -13.50 13.92
N VAL A 114 4.60 -14.13 14.13
CA VAL A 114 5.57 -13.84 15.22
C VAL A 114 6.14 -12.42 15.12
N ASN A 115 5.92 -11.74 13.99
CA ASN A 115 6.20 -10.33 13.80
C ASN A 115 4.92 -9.50 13.90
N LYS A 116 4.76 -8.74 14.99
CA LYS A 116 3.68 -7.73 15.16
C LYS A 116 3.65 -6.77 13.97
N LYS A 117 2.82 -7.04 12.96
CA LYS A 117 2.59 -6.14 11.83
C LYS A 117 1.36 -5.29 12.11
N PHE A 118 1.48 -3.99 11.93
CA PHE A 118 0.35 -3.05 11.98
C PHE A 118 -0.77 -3.52 11.05
N ALA A 119 -2.02 -3.37 11.49
CA ALA A 119 -3.17 -3.78 10.69
C ALA A 119 -3.27 -2.98 9.39
N ARG A 120 -3.77 -3.65 8.34
CA ARG A 120 -4.00 -3.05 7.01
C ARG A 120 -4.98 -1.88 7.13
N PRO A 121 -4.95 -0.89 6.21
CA PRO A 121 -5.94 0.19 6.16
C PRO A 121 -7.40 -0.29 6.21
N LEU A 122 -7.68 -1.49 5.70
CA LEU A 122 -9.00 -2.12 5.80
C LEU A 122 -9.50 -2.33 7.25
N HIS A 123 -8.59 -2.61 8.18
CA HIS A 123 -8.88 -2.96 9.58
C HIS A 123 -8.40 -1.91 10.58
N ASP A 124 -7.57 -0.95 10.17
CA ASP A 124 -7.13 0.17 11.02
C ASP A 124 -7.29 1.52 10.30
N GLU A 125 -8.21 2.34 10.80
CA GLU A 125 -8.46 3.70 10.31
C GLU A 125 -7.28 4.65 10.54
N ASN A 126 -6.35 4.31 11.44
CA ASN A 126 -5.10 5.05 11.68
C ASN A 126 -3.96 4.63 10.75
N ALA A 127 -4.10 3.54 9.99
CA ALA A 127 -3.04 3.12 9.07
C ALA A 127 -2.88 4.14 7.91
N PRO A 128 -1.64 4.41 7.47
CA PRO A 128 -1.40 5.26 6.31
C PRO A 128 -1.94 4.60 5.03
N ASP A 129 -2.62 5.37 4.18
CA ASP A 129 -3.08 4.96 2.86
C ASP A 129 -2.56 5.92 1.78
N LEU A 130 -2.27 5.37 0.59
CA LEU A 130 -1.88 6.18 -0.58
C LEU A 130 -3.07 6.49 -1.49
N TYR A 131 -4.19 5.78 -1.31
CA TYR A 131 -5.38 5.97 -2.14
C TYR A 131 -5.96 7.38 -1.99
N ILE A 132 -6.19 7.85 -0.75
CA ILE A 132 -6.79 9.18 -0.53
C ILE A 132 -5.87 10.30 -1.01
N PRO A 133 -4.57 10.35 -0.66
CA PRO A 133 -3.65 11.34 -1.21
C PRO A 133 -3.62 11.41 -2.73
N LEU A 134 -3.54 10.26 -3.41
CA LEU A 134 -3.46 10.21 -4.87
C LEU A 134 -4.76 10.70 -5.51
N MET A 135 -5.91 10.19 -5.04
CA MET A 135 -7.20 10.60 -5.56
C MET A 135 -7.45 12.10 -5.30
N ALA A 136 -7.09 12.58 -4.11
CA ALA A 136 -7.23 13.99 -3.76
C ALA A 136 -6.32 14.90 -4.58
N LEU A 137 -5.09 14.49 -4.91
CA LEU A 137 -4.20 15.25 -5.80
C LEU A 137 -4.83 15.42 -7.18
N VAL A 138 -5.33 14.33 -7.77
CA VAL A 138 -6.02 14.38 -9.07
C VAL A 138 -7.24 15.29 -9.00
N THR A 139 -8.08 15.14 -7.97
CA THR A 139 -9.25 16.01 -7.76
C THR A 139 -8.85 17.47 -7.60
N PHE A 140 -7.80 17.78 -6.83
CA PHE A 140 -7.35 19.15 -6.61
C PHE A 140 -6.92 19.84 -7.90
N VAL A 141 -6.14 19.12 -8.72
CA VAL A 141 -5.70 19.61 -10.04
C VAL A 141 -6.91 19.86 -10.93
N LEU A 142 -7.86 18.93 -10.99
CA LEU A 142 -9.08 19.08 -11.80
C LEU A 142 -9.98 20.23 -11.32
N VAL A 143 -10.19 20.35 -10.01
CA VAL A 143 -11.01 21.43 -9.44
C VAL A 143 -10.34 22.78 -9.68
N THR A 144 -9.02 22.88 -9.55
CA THR A 144 -8.29 24.13 -9.83
C THR A 144 -8.39 24.49 -11.32
N GLY A 145 -8.25 23.51 -12.22
CA GLY A 145 -8.47 23.70 -13.65
C GLY A 145 -9.89 24.15 -13.97
N PHE A 146 -10.89 23.55 -13.32
CA PHE A 146 -12.29 23.94 -13.47
C PHE A 146 -12.53 25.39 -13.03
N VAL A 147 -12.04 25.78 -11.85
CA VAL A 147 -12.15 27.16 -11.33
C VAL A 147 -11.54 28.16 -12.32
N LYS A 148 -10.34 27.89 -12.84
CA LYS A 148 -9.73 28.77 -13.86
C LYS A 148 -10.51 28.78 -15.18
N GLY A 149 -11.09 27.64 -15.56
CA GLY A 149 -11.95 27.54 -16.74
C GLY A 149 -13.25 28.31 -16.63
N THR A 150 -13.86 28.40 -15.44
CA THR A 150 -15.03 29.26 -15.23
C THR A 150 -14.73 30.75 -15.43
N GLY A 151 -13.46 31.15 -15.27
CA GLY A 151 -12.98 32.50 -15.57
C GLY A 151 -12.59 32.74 -17.03
N GLY A 152 -12.72 31.73 -17.92
CA GLY A 152 -12.31 31.84 -19.33
C GLY A 152 -10.80 31.75 -19.58
N GLU A 153 -10.00 31.53 -18.54
CA GLU A 153 -8.52 31.47 -18.60
C GLU A 153 -8.00 30.03 -18.60
N PHE A 154 -8.78 29.10 -19.13
CA PHE A 154 -8.31 27.72 -19.22
C PHE A 154 -7.19 27.62 -20.25
N SER A 155 -5.98 27.33 -19.78
CA SER A 155 -4.88 26.81 -20.58
C SER A 155 -4.40 25.49 -19.98
N PRO A 156 -4.04 24.47 -20.79
CA PRO A 156 -3.39 23.26 -20.29
C PRO A 156 -2.13 23.55 -19.44
N ASP A 157 -1.47 24.68 -19.68
CA ASP A 157 -0.31 25.13 -18.90
C ASP A 157 -0.64 25.34 -17.42
N VAL A 158 -1.87 25.76 -17.11
CA VAL A 158 -2.32 25.94 -15.72
C VAL A 158 -2.26 24.62 -14.97
N LEU A 159 -2.75 23.56 -15.61
CA LEU A 159 -2.85 22.24 -15.01
C LEU A 159 -1.44 21.67 -14.75
N GLN A 160 -0.55 21.81 -15.73
CA GLN A 160 0.85 21.45 -15.61
C GLN A 160 1.56 22.26 -14.52
N ASN A 161 1.32 23.57 -14.44
CA ASN A 161 1.93 24.44 -13.44
C ASN A 161 1.50 24.03 -12.02
N VAL A 162 0.20 23.81 -11.80
CA VAL A 162 -0.33 23.34 -10.51
C VAL A 162 0.28 21.99 -10.14
N LEU A 163 0.31 21.04 -11.07
CA LEU A 163 0.89 19.72 -10.83
C LEU A 163 2.39 19.80 -10.50
N THR A 164 3.14 20.64 -11.21
CA THR A 164 4.56 20.88 -10.97
C THR A 164 4.79 21.50 -9.60
N SER A 165 4.00 22.51 -9.21
CA SER A 165 4.08 23.11 -7.88
C SER A 165 3.74 22.11 -6.77
N CYS A 166 2.76 21.23 -6.98
CA CYS A 166 2.44 20.14 -6.06
C CYS A 166 3.64 19.19 -5.91
N ALA A 167 4.22 18.74 -7.03
CA ALA A 167 5.38 17.84 -7.03
C ALA A 167 6.59 18.47 -6.32
N VAL A 168 6.92 19.73 -6.61
CA VAL A 168 8.01 20.45 -5.94
C VAL A 168 7.76 20.56 -4.43
N THR A 169 6.53 20.90 -4.04
CA THR A 169 6.15 21.00 -2.62
C THR A 169 6.22 19.63 -1.92
N ASP A 170 5.85 18.54 -2.59
CA ASP A 170 5.99 17.18 -2.05
C ASP A 170 7.44 16.77 -1.87
N VAL A 171 8.31 17.03 -2.85
CA VAL A 171 9.74 16.75 -2.73
C VAL A 171 10.32 17.55 -1.56
N LEU A 172 10.03 18.84 -1.48
CA LEU A 172 10.50 19.71 -0.40
C LEU A 172 10.02 19.21 0.97
N LEU A 173 8.75 18.85 1.10
CA LEU A 173 8.18 18.37 2.35
C LEU A 173 8.75 17.00 2.74
N MET A 174 9.00 16.12 1.77
CA MET A 174 9.69 14.85 1.99
C MET A 174 11.11 15.08 2.53
N LEU A 175 11.86 16.03 1.97
CA LEU A 175 13.19 16.39 2.47
C LEU A 175 13.14 16.89 3.92
N ILE A 176 12.18 17.76 4.25
CA ILE A 176 11.99 18.24 5.63
C ILE A 176 11.67 17.06 6.57
N MET A 177 10.78 16.16 6.16
CA MET A 177 10.40 15.01 6.95
C MET A 177 11.55 14.03 7.15
N TYR A 178 12.35 13.76 6.11
CA TYR A 178 13.58 12.97 6.24
C TYR A 178 14.60 13.65 7.15
N GLY A 179 14.76 14.97 7.06
CA GLY A 179 15.59 15.74 7.97
C GLY A 179 15.16 15.54 9.42
N GLY A 180 13.86 15.67 9.73
CA GLY A 180 13.31 15.43 11.05
C GLY A 180 13.54 13.99 11.57
N LEU A 181 13.37 12.99 10.70
CA LEU A 181 13.65 11.59 11.01
C LEU A 181 15.13 11.33 11.27
N PHE A 182 16.01 11.97 10.49
CA PHE A 182 17.46 11.90 10.66
C PHE A 182 17.88 12.44 12.04
N PHE A 183 17.36 13.61 12.45
CA PHE A 183 17.67 14.15 13.79
C PHE A 183 17.15 13.28 14.94
N THR A 184 16.00 12.62 14.74
CA THR A 184 15.36 11.80 15.76
C THR A 184 15.82 10.35 15.76
N GLN A 185 16.67 9.96 14.80
CA GLN A 185 17.19 8.59 14.61
C GLN A 185 16.07 7.55 14.46
N LEU A 186 14.92 7.97 13.92
CA LEU A 186 13.78 7.10 13.65
C LEU A 186 13.79 6.69 12.18
N SER A 187 13.58 5.39 11.91
CA SER A 187 13.40 4.87 10.56
C SER A 187 11.93 4.59 10.31
N VAL A 188 11.36 5.27 9.32
CA VAL A 188 9.96 5.14 8.90
C VAL A 188 9.93 4.77 7.42
N PRO A 189 9.05 3.85 6.98
CA PRO A 189 8.89 3.53 5.58
C PRO A 189 8.62 4.78 4.74
N THR A 190 9.25 4.86 3.57
CA THR A 190 9.14 6.02 2.67
C THR A 190 7.70 6.25 2.19
N LEU A 191 6.96 5.16 2.00
CA LEU A 191 5.54 5.16 1.60
C LEU A 191 4.61 5.71 2.70
N ASP A 192 4.90 5.43 3.97
CA ASP A 192 4.17 6.03 5.10
C ASP A 192 4.34 7.56 5.10
N LEU A 193 5.56 8.02 4.83
CA LEU A 193 5.89 9.44 4.78
C LEU A 193 5.10 10.16 3.67
N TYR A 194 5.05 9.55 2.48
CA TYR A 194 4.30 10.06 1.35
C TYR A 194 2.78 10.09 1.62
N ALA A 195 2.26 9.07 2.31
CA ALA A 195 0.87 9.06 2.75
C ALA A 195 0.58 10.23 3.71
N TYR A 196 1.42 10.44 4.73
CA TYR A 196 1.21 11.52 5.70
C TYR A 196 1.29 12.91 5.08
N THR A 197 2.25 13.16 4.20
CA THR A 197 2.42 14.45 3.54
C THR A 197 1.34 14.72 2.50
N GLY A 198 0.78 13.66 1.89
CA GLY A 198 -0.19 13.76 0.82
C GLY A 198 -1.63 14.06 1.26
N TYR A 199 -2.02 13.86 2.53
CA TYR A 199 -3.38 14.20 3.00
C TYR A 199 -3.72 15.70 2.88
N LYS A 200 -2.71 16.57 2.71
CA LYS A 200 -2.91 18.00 2.46
C LYS A 200 -3.72 18.27 1.19
N TYR A 201 -3.65 17.41 0.18
CA TYR A 201 -4.38 17.61 -1.07
C TYR A 201 -5.89 17.52 -0.86
N PHE A 202 -6.34 16.66 0.06
CA PHE A 202 -7.76 16.62 0.42
C PHE A 202 -8.19 17.93 1.10
N ALA A 203 -7.37 18.46 2.00
CA ALA A 203 -7.62 19.76 2.61
C ALA A 203 -7.70 20.88 1.56
N LEU A 204 -6.79 20.90 0.59
CA LEU A 204 -6.80 21.86 -0.51
C LEU A 204 -8.05 21.73 -1.39
N CYS A 205 -8.53 20.52 -1.70
CA CYS A 205 -9.81 20.33 -2.39
C CYS A 205 -10.97 21.01 -1.66
N VAL A 206 -11.10 20.78 -0.35
CA VAL A 206 -12.18 21.37 0.46
C VAL A 206 -12.10 22.89 0.46
N VAL A 207 -10.90 23.45 0.66
CA VAL A 207 -10.69 24.91 0.64
C VAL A 207 -11.09 25.51 -0.71
N THR A 208 -10.65 24.90 -1.82
CA THR A 208 -10.99 25.39 -3.16
C THR A 208 -12.49 25.31 -3.44
N LEU A 209 -13.16 24.21 -3.05
CA LEU A 209 -14.61 24.08 -3.21
C LEU A 209 -15.39 25.11 -2.38
N VAL A 210 -14.98 25.35 -1.13
CA VAL A 210 -15.62 26.37 -0.28
C VAL A 210 -15.40 27.77 -0.85
N SER A 211 -14.19 28.05 -1.37
CA SER A 211 -13.89 29.33 -2.01
C SER A 211 -14.75 29.62 -3.24
N LEU A 212 -15.17 28.57 -3.96
CA LEU A 212 -16.05 28.72 -5.13
C LEU A 212 -17.47 29.18 -4.73
N ILE A 213 -17.96 28.74 -3.56
CA ILE A 213 -19.32 29.04 -3.10
C ILE A 213 -19.37 30.36 -2.32
N LEU A 214 -18.38 30.61 -1.46
CA LEU A 214 -18.36 31.70 -0.48
C LEU A 214 -17.37 32.83 -0.84
N GLY A 215 -16.65 32.71 -1.95
CA GLY A 215 -15.67 33.70 -2.40
C GLY A 215 -14.43 33.81 -1.49
N SER A 216 -13.83 35.01 -1.44
CA SER A 216 -12.57 35.27 -0.74
C SER A 216 -12.64 35.05 0.77
N LEU A 217 -13.75 35.44 1.42
CA LEU A 217 -13.93 35.21 2.86
C LEU A 217 -14.01 33.71 3.17
N GLY A 218 -14.75 32.96 2.37
CA GLY A 218 -14.83 31.50 2.49
C GLY A 218 -13.48 30.82 2.32
N TYR A 219 -12.65 31.31 1.40
CA TYR A 219 -11.29 30.82 1.21
C TYR A 219 -10.45 30.92 2.49
N TYR A 220 -10.35 32.11 3.10
CA TYR A 220 -9.49 32.28 4.28
C TYR A 220 -10.02 31.52 5.51
N VAL A 221 -11.34 31.50 5.71
CA VAL A 221 -11.96 30.76 6.82
C VAL A 221 -11.74 29.25 6.66
N ALA A 222 -12.01 28.71 5.46
CA ALA A 222 -11.79 27.31 5.17
C ALA A 222 -10.31 26.93 5.26
N LEU A 223 -9.41 27.80 4.78
CA LEU A 223 -7.97 27.59 4.84
C LEU A 223 -7.48 27.49 6.28
N LEU A 224 -7.89 28.41 7.16
CA LEU A 224 -7.53 28.36 8.58
C LEU A 224 -8.09 27.11 9.26
N TYR A 225 -9.35 26.77 9.01
CA TYR A 225 -9.99 25.60 9.59
C TYR A 225 -9.30 24.30 9.15
N MET A 226 -9.11 24.11 7.83
CA MET A 226 -8.50 22.90 7.29
C MET A 226 -7.02 22.80 7.64
N ALA A 227 -6.29 23.92 7.74
CA ALA A 227 -4.91 23.94 8.22
C ALA A 227 -4.81 23.50 9.69
N ALA A 228 -5.70 23.99 10.56
CA ALA A 228 -5.75 23.58 11.96
C ALA A 228 -6.13 22.09 12.11
N ALA A 229 -7.13 21.63 11.36
CA ALA A 229 -7.55 20.23 11.34
C ALA A 229 -6.40 19.32 10.89
N LEU A 230 -5.80 19.62 9.72
CA LEU A 230 -4.70 18.83 9.19
C LEU A 230 -3.47 18.84 10.11
N GLY A 231 -3.14 20.00 10.71
CA GLY A 231 -2.06 20.11 11.69
C GLY A 231 -2.29 19.20 12.90
N TYR A 232 -3.50 19.22 13.48
CA TYR A 232 -3.85 18.35 14.60
C TYR A 232 -3.82 16.86 14.21
N PHE A 233 -4.37 16.50 13.05
CA PHE A 233 -4.31 15.14 12.51
C PHE A 233 -2.86 14.67 12.34
N SER A 234 -1.99 15.52 11.78
CA SER A 234 -0.58 15.20 11.53
C SER A 234 0.17 14.98 12.84
N LEU A 235 -0.02 15.87 13.83
CA LEU A 235 0.58 15.74 15.16
C LEU A 235 0.18 14.42 15.84
N LYS A 236 -1.11 14.06 15.81
CA LYS A 236 -1.60 12.82 16.40
C LYS A 236 -1.05 11.58 15.70
N THR A 237 -0.91 11.65 14.38
CA THR A 237 -0.40 10.54 13.57
C THR A 237 1.10 10.35 13.78
N PHE A 238 1.90 11.42 13.80
CA PHE A 238 3.34 11.34 14.11
C PHE A 238 3.62 10.92 15.55
N ALA A 239 2.77 11.33 16.50
CA ALA A 239 2.89 10.89 17.90
C ALA A 239 2.74 9.37 18.09
N GLN A 240 2.19 8.64 17.11
CA GLN A 240 2.16 7.17 17.13
C GLN A 240 3.51 6.55 16.77
N VAL A 241 4.28 7.21 15.90
CA VAL A 241 5.59 6.75 15.44
C VAL A 241 6.65 6.99 16.52
N TRP A 242 6.44 8.00 17.37
CA TRP A 242 7.37 8.32 18.44
C TRP A 242 7.40 7.22 19.53
N PRO A 243 8.59 6.71 19.90
CA PRO A 243 8.70 5.68 20.94
C PRO A 243 8.25 6.23 22.30
N ARG A 244 7.16 5.67 22.85
CA ARG A 244 6.64 5.98 24.20
C ARG A 244 7.48 5.38 25.34
N SER A 245 8.75 5.08 25.11
CA SER A 245 9.64 4.37 26.03
C SER A 245 9.97 5.15 27.31
N ARG A 246 9.51 6.40 27.48
CA ARG A 246 9.69 7.20 28.71
C ARG A 246 8.53 7.16 29.72
N GLN A 247 7.45 6.42 29.48
CA GLN A 247 6.30 6.40 30.42
C GLN A 247 6.25 5.19 31.36
N LYS A 248 6.99 4.10 31.07
CA LYS A 248 7.02 2.89 31.91
C LYS A 248 8.06 2.91 33.04
N LEU A 249 8.92 3.92 33.12
CA LEU A 249 9.91 4.06 34.21
C LEU A 249 9.38 4.80 35.46
N ASN A 250 8.27 5.54 35.34
CA ASN A 250 7.64 6.25 36.47
C ASN A 250 6.35 5.59 36.99
N SER A 251 6.00 4.40 36.48
CA SER A 251 4.76 3.69 36.82
C SER A 251 4.99 2.30 37.43
N THR A 252 6.18 2.05 37.98
CA THR A 252 6.37 0.94 38.93
C THR A 252 6.25 1.49 40.35
N PRO A 253 5.05 1.50 40.96
CA PRO A 253 4.95 1.64 42.40
C PRO A 253 5.42 0.32 43.03
N GLY A 254 6.49 0.39 43.82
CA GLY A 254 6.88 -0.69 44.74
C GLY A 254 8.02 -1.58 44.25
N LEU A 255 9.25 -1.11 44.43
CA LEU A 255 10.23 -1.92 45.14
C LEU A 255 10.70 -1.08 46.34
N SER A 256 10.12 -1.36 47.50
CA SER A 256 10.76 -0.99 48.76
C SER A 256 12.08 -1.76 48.86
N PRO A 257 13.22 -1.11 49.17
CA PRO A 257 14.39 -1.84 49.62
C PRO A 257 14.04 -2.40 51.00
N ASN A 258 13.89 -3.72 51.10
CA ASN A 258 13.84 -4.37 52.41
C ASN A 258 15.28 -4.67 52.87
N PRO A 259 15.53 -4.63 54.19
CA PRO A 259 16.81 -4.27 54.81
C PRO A 259 17.91 -5.31 54.69
#